data_AF-A0A9P5RWU8-F1
#
_entry.id   AF-A0A9P5RWU8-F1
#
_cell.length_a   1.000
_cell.length_b   1.000
_cell.length_c   1.000
_cell.angle_alpha   90.00
_cell.angle_beta   90.00
_cell.angle_gamma   90.00
#
_symmetry.space_group_name_H-M   'P 1'
#
loop_
_entity.id
_entity.type
_entity.pdbx_description
1 polymer ?
#
loop_
_entity_poly.entity_id
_entity_poly.type
_entity_poly.pdbx_seq_one_letter_code
_entity_poly.pdbx_strand_id
1 'polypeptide(L)'
;MLRLVHYTSVYSTVSYNPEPTYSTNYILQRHEPHKHQLLWLLRLNWTTLTNLQLIYVPRLSSRLIRSICRTISQLDHLRILQLISPTPPTKFSSQVVEALFFSCPGSLVEFTLGPAINYLKGVADLDLEEGDWDYDQGPLVPRQEPLSLLKILEVPAMNVIGGYPLSTLRSILQHCPAPENTFLIIMEQIQERQLESIHVVEFYDEFSKKLINAAFMRHSDTLHQVQFSDCHQLKSCTLQAILVSCRALEIFKVSKAVKHARSSQLSLSLEDAVVNAWACTDIQKLAITVSLTSDGRDPAYFADPIMATWIEQDHDHWKMLDKFYTHIGLLKKLTYLNLEGA
;
A
#
# COMPACT_ATOMS: atom_id res chain seq x y z
N MET A 1 16.93 -7.17 -12.03
CA MET A 1 15.85 -6.25 -12.42
C MET A 1 14.66 -6.48 -11.48
N LEU A 2 14.58 -5.72 -10.39
CA LEU A 2 13.52 -5.84 -9.38
C LEU A 2 12.37 -4.90 -9.76
N ARG A 3 11.13 -5.41 -9.81
CA ARG A 3 9.91 -4.63 -10.06
C ARG A 3 8.98 -4.84 -8.87
N LEU A 4 8.81 -3.80 -8.05
CA LEU A 4 7.82 -3.78 -6.96
C LEU A 4 6.50 -3.31 -7.56
N VAL A 5 5.43 -4.11 -7.45
CA VAL A 5 4.09 -3.76 -7.94
C VAL A 5 3.08 -4.14 -6.85
N HIS A 6 2.35 -3.16 -6.33
CA HIS A 6 1.28 -3.35 -5.35
C HIS A 6 -0.06 -3.08 -6.05
N TYR A 7 -1.00 -4.02 -6.03
CA TYR A 7 -2.28 -3.90 -6.73
C TYR A 7 -3.45 -3.79 -5.74
N THR A 8 -4.37 -2.86 -6.01
CA THR A 8 -5.76 -2.99 -5.57
C THR A 8 -6.71 -2.78 -6.76
N SER A 9 -7.75 -3.59 -6.78
CA SER A 9 -8.67 -3.79 -7.91
C SER A 9 -9.30 -2.51 -8.47
N VAL A 10 -9.01 -2.24 -9.74
CA VAL A 10 -9.87 -1.50 -10.68
C VAL A 10 -10.34 -2.50 -11.72
N TYR A 11 -11.65 -2.62 -11.92
CA TYR A 11 -12.25 -3.56 -12.87
C TYR A 11 -11.68 -3.38 -14.28
N SER A 12 -10.86 -4.33 -14.73
CA SER A 12 -10.79 -4.79 -16.12
C SER A 12 -10.11 -6.16 -16.18
N THR A 13 -10.88 -7.19 -16.55
CA THR A 13 -10.40 -8.54 -16.84
C THR A 13 -9.81 -8.60 -18.24
N VAL A 14 -8.51 -8.92 -18.36
CA VAL A 14 -7.96 -10.03 -19.17
C VAL A 14 -6.57 -10.34 -18.61
N SER A 15 -6.36 -11.52 -18.03
CA SER A 15 -5.02 -12.08 -17.82
C SER A 15 -4.88 -13.37 -18.61
N TYR A 16 -3.87 -13.42 -19.48
CA TYR A 16 -3.44 -14.62 -20.18
C TYR A 16 -2.24 -15.18 -19.42
N ASN A 17 -2.36 -16.37 -18.85
CA ASN A 17 -1.27 -17.02 -18.11
C ASN A 17 -0.80 -18.26 -18.89
N PRO A 18 0.46 -18.32 -19.38
CA PRO A 18 0.90 -19.36 -20.31
C PRO A 18 1.47 -20.63 -19.63
N GLU A 19 1.41 -20.79 -18.31
CA GLU A 19 1.87 -22.01 -17.63
C GLU A 19 0.74 -22.80 -16.96
N PRO A 20 0.74 -24.14 -17.03
CA PRO A 20 -0.25 -24.99 -16.37
C PRO A 20 0.01 -25.03 -14.86
N THR A 21 -0.34 -23.96 -14.18
CA THR A 21 -0.51 -23.97 -12.73
C THR A 21 -1.92 -24.45 -12.44
N TYR A 22 -2.06 -25.52 -11.65
CA TYR A 22 -3.35 -25.94 -11.12
C TYR A 22 -3.83 -24.87 -10.12
N SER A 23 -4.51 -23.86 -10.65
CA SER A 23 -5.20 -22.86 -9.85
C SER A 23 -6.63 -23.33 -9.65
N THR A 24 -6.99 -23.67 -8.41
CA THR A 24 -8.35 -24.07 -8.08
C THR A 24 -9.05 -22.91 -7.38
N ASN A 25 -9.97 -22.28 -8.12
CA ASN A 25 -10.79 -21.19 -7.59
C ASN A 25 -12.03 -21.77 -6.92
N TYR A 26 -12.16 -21.54 -5.61
CA TYR A 26 -13.36 -21.94 -4.87
C TYR A 26 -14.19 -20.71 -4.51
N ILE A 27 -15.46 -20.72 -4.89
CA ILE A 27 -16.42 -19.67 -4.55
C ILE A 27 -17.25 -20.14 -3.35
N LEU A 28 -17.13 -19.45 -2.22
CA LEU A 28 -17.93 -19.71 -1.03
C LEU A 28 -19.35 -19.14 -1.20
N GLN A 29 -20.36 -20.01 -1.29
CA GLN A 29 -21.77 -19.62 -1.29
C GLN A 29 -22.26 -19.21 0.12
N ARG A 30 -23.39 -18.48 0.19
CA ARG A 30 -23.88 -17.79 1.40
C ARG A 30 -24.25 -18.70 2.59
N HIS A 31 -24.48 -20.00 2.41
CA HIS A 31 -24.95 -20.88 3.49
C HIS A 31 -23.79 -21.46 4.31
N GLU A 32 -23.85 -21.28 5.64
CA GLU A 32 -22.92 -21.79 6.66
C GLU A 32 -22.47 -23.27 6.50
N PRO A 33 -23.36 -24.26 6.28
CA PRO A 33 -22.95 -25.66 6.21
C PRO A 33 -21.98 -25.96 5.06
N HIS A 34 -22.08 -25.22 3.95
CA HIS A 34 -21.18 -25.41 2.80
C HIS A 34 -19.77 -24.88 3.07
N LYS A 35 -19.60 -23.96 4.03
CA LYS A 35 -18.28 -23.42 4.37
C LYS A 35 -17.40 -24.48 5.02
N HIS A 36 -17.94 -25.24 5.98
CA HIS A 36 -17.21 -26.34 6.61
C HIS A 36 -16.93 -27.49 5.64
N GLN A 37 -17.88 -27.79 4.76
CA GLN A 37 -17.67 -28.78 3.68
C GLN A 37 -16.53 -28.36 2.75
N LEU A 38 -16.46 -27.09 2.37
CA LEU A 38 -15.35 -26.59 1.55
C LEU A 38 -14.01 -26.76 2.27
N LEU A 39 -13.92 -26.32 3.53
CA LEU A 39 -12.67 -26.45 4.30
C LEU A 39 -12.26 -27.92 4.48
N TRP A 40 -13.21 -28.82 4.65
CA TRP A 40 -12.95 -30.26 4.65
C TRP A 40 -12.40 -30.75 3.29
N LEU A 41 -12.98 -30.31 2.17
CA LEU A 41 -12.46 -30.62 0.83
C LEU A 41 -11.04 -30.09 0.60
N LEU A 42 -10.71 -28.89 1.10
CA LEU A 42 -9.36 -28.36 1.03
C LEU A 42 -8.36 -29.27 1.77
N ARG A 43 -8.75 -29.76 2.95
CA ARG A 43 -7.91 -30.70 3.72
C ARG A 43 -7.72 -32.03 3.03
N LEU A 44 -8.68 -32.51 2.23
CA LEU A 44 -8.46 -33.74 1.46
C LEU A 44 -7.40 -33.58 0.36
N ASN A 45 -7.12 -32.34 -0.06
CA ASN A 45 -6.17 -32.02 -1.13
C ASN A 45 -4.86 -31.40 -0.60
N TRP A 46 -4.57 -31.56 0.69
CA TRP A 46 -3.47 -30.88 1.37
C TRP A 46 -2.08 -31.14 0.77
N THR A 47 -1.87 -32.31 0.16
CA THR A 47 -0.59 -32.69 -0.44
C THR A 47 -0.30 -32.05 -1.79
N THR A 48 -1.31 -31.50 -2.48
CA THR A 48 -1.16 -31.00 -3.86
C THR A 48 -1.57 -29.54 -4.02
N LEU A 49 -2.30 -28.99 -3.06
CA LEU A 49 -2.84 -27.64 -3.16
C LEU A 49 -1.74 -26.60 -2.92
N THR A 50 -1.25 -26.00 -4.01
CA THR A 50 -0.26 -24.90 -3.95
C THR A 50 -0.87 -23.52 -3.97
N ASN A 51 -2.10 -23.38 -4.48
CA ASN A 51 -2.76 -22.08 -4.64
C ASN A 51 -4.17 -22.16 -4.04
N LEU A 52 -4.48 -21.27 -3.10
CA LEU A 52 -5.80 -21.16 -2.49
C LEU A 52 -6.29 -19.72 -2.61
N GLN A 53 -7.32 -19.54 -3.41
CA GLN A 53 -8.04 -18.27 -3.51
C GLN A 53 -9.46 -18.45 -2.99
N LEU A 54 -9.78 -17.78 -1.88
CA LEU A 54 -11.13 -17.70 -1.33
C LEU A 54 -11.70 -16.31 -1.68
N ILE A 55 -12.51 -16.27 -2.73
CA ILE A 55 -13.22 -15.07 -3.15
C ILE A 55 -14.65 -15.12 -2.58
N TYR A 56 -15.21 -13.94 -2.29
CA TYR A 56 -16.57 -13.79 -1.79
C TYR A 56 -16.79 -14.39 -0.42
N VAL A 57 -15.74 -14.44 0.42
CA VAL A 57 -15.88 -14.96 1.78
C VAL A 57 -16.92 -14.12 2.53
N PRO A 58 -18.13 -14.64 2.76
CA PRO A 58 -19.16 -13.88 3.46
C PRO A 58 -18.70 -13.67 4.91
N ARG A 59 -19.43 -12.83 5.67
CA ARG A 59 -19.16 -12.49 7.09
C ARG A 59 -18.39 -13.60 7.82
N LEU A 60 -17.16 -13.28 8.22
CA LEU A 60 -16.29 -14.20 8.94
C LEU A 60 -16.68 -14.21 10.42
N SER A 61 -17.28 -15.30 10.87
CA SER A 61 -17.39 -15.59 12.30
C SER A 61 -16.03 -16.03 12.85
N SER A 62 -15.79 -15.86 14.15
CA SER A 62 -14.59 -16.35 14.83
C SER A 62 -14.38 -17.84 14.58
N ARG A 63 -15.48 -18.62 14.58
CA ARG A 63 -15.47 -20.06 14.29
C ARG A 63 -14.95 -20.36 12.88
N LEU A 64 -15.41 -19.60 11.89
CA LEU A 64 -14.95 -19.77 10.51
C LEU A 64 -13.49 -19.36 10.35
N ILE A 65 -13.05 -18.28 11.00
CA ILE A 65 -11.64 -17.86 11.03
C ILE A 65 -10.77 -18.98 11.63
N ARG A 66 -11.12 -19.50 12.81
CA ARG A 66 -10.40 -20.64 13.42
C ARG A 66 -10.35 -21.84 12.47
N SER A 67 -11.45 -22.16 11.81
CA SER A 67 -11.52 -23.26 10.85
C SER A 67 -10.63 -23.03 9.62
N ILE A 68 -10.59 -21.79 9.10
CA ILE A 68 -9.71 -21.37 8.00
C ILE A 68 -8.25 -21.48 8.44
N CYS A 69 -7.88 -20.87 9.56
CA CYS A 69 -6.55 -20.93 10.16
C CYS A 69 -6.03 -22.37 10.28
N ARG A 70 -6.79 -23.26 10.94
CA ARG A 70 -6.42 -24.69 11.07
C ARG A 70 -6.32 -25.43 9.74
N THR A 71 -7.11 -25.03 8.76
CA THR A 71 -7.07 -25.65 7.43
C THR A 71 -5.80 -25.20 6.71
N ILE A 72 -5.50 -23.91 6.69
CA ILE A 72 -4.31 -23.34 6.05
C ILE A 72 -3.03 -23.92 6.67
N SER A 73 -2.98 -24.07 8.00
CA SER A 73 -1.80 -24.58 8.69
C SER A 73 -1.45 -26.03 8.36
N GLN A 74 -2.37 -26.78 7.73
CA GLN A 74 -2.16 -28.16 7.30
C GLN A 74 -1.79 -28.26 5.81
N LEU A 75 -1.77 -27.15 5.08
CA LEU A 75 -1.47 -27.13 3.64
C LEU A 75 0.04 -26.91 3.41
N ASP A 76 0.88 -27.88 3.75
CA ASP A 76 2.36 -27.73 3.74
C ASP A 76 2.96 -27.28 2.41
N HIS A 77 2.24 -27.44 1.29
CA HIS A 77 2.66 -27.02 -0.04
C HIS A 77 2.03 -25.71 -0.53
N LEU A 78 1.25 -25.02 0.30
CA LEU A 78 0.57 -23.79 -0.08
C LEU A 78 1.57 -22.66 -0.33
N ARG A 79 1.63 -22.19 -1.57
CA ARG A 79 2.49 -21.10 -2.03
C ARG A 79 1.75 -19.78 -2.18
N ILE A 80 0.48 -19.80 -2.58
CA ILE A 80 -0.32 -18.59 -2.79
C ILE A 80 -1.60 -18.70 -1.97
N LEU A 81 -1.82 -17.74 -1.07
CA LEU A 81 -3.04 -17.59 -0.31
C LEU A 81 -3.65 -16.22 -0.57
N GLN A 82 -4.85 -16.20 -1.13
CA GLN A 82 -5.60 -14.97 -1.37
C GLN A 82 -6.98 -15.06 -0.72
N LEU A 83 -7.28 -14.13 0.18
CA LEU A 83 -8.56 -14.03 0.88
C LEU A 83 -9.21 -12.71 0.50
N ILE A 84 -10.16 -12.74 -0.43
CA ILE A 84 -10.75 -11.54 -1.02
C ILE A 84 -12.26 -11.56 -0.80
N SER A 85 -12.78 -10.47 -0.24
CA SER A 85 -14.22 -10.26 -0.14
C SER A 85 -14.58 -8.96 -0.88
N PRO A 86 -15.72 -8.89 -1.59
CA PRO A 86 -16.10 -7.70 -2.35
C PRO A 86 -16.92 -6.69 -1.52
N THR A 87 -17.27 -7.02 -0.28
CA THR A 87 -18.18 -6.21 0.52
C THR A 87 -17.50 -4.96 1.07
N PRO A 88 -18.19 -3.80 1.18
CA PRO A 88 -17.56 -2.57 1.62
C PRO A 88 -16.87 -2.73 2.99
N PRO A 89 -15.74 -2.03 3.21
CA PRO A 89 -14.84 -2.27 4.34
C PRO A 89 -15.55 -2.08 5.68
N THR A 90 -15.58 -3.13 6.48
CA THR A 90 -15.77 -3.03 7.93
C THR A 90 -14.42 -3.15 8.62
N LYS A 91 -14.26 -2.54 9.80
CA LYS A 91 -13.02 -2.61 10.58
C LYS A 91 -12.55 -4.06 10.75
N PHE A 92 -11.32 -4.33 10.34
CA PHE A 92 -10.70 -5.63 10.52
C PHE A 92 -10.08 -5.71 11.92
N SER A 93 -10.27 -6.80 12.65
CA SER A 93 -9.55 -6.97 13.92
C SER A 93 -8.09 -7.34 13.60
N SER A 94 -7.14 -6.64 14.22
CA SER A 94 -5.70 -6.94 14.06
C SER A 94 -5.38 -8.38 14.45
N GLN A 95 -6.08 -8.92 15.47
CA GLN A 95 -5.97 -10.31 15.90
C GLN A 95 -6.33 -11.31 14.79
N VAL A 96 -7.25 -10.97 13.90
CA VAL A 96 -7.64 -11.87 12.79
C VAL A 96 -6.56 -11.90 11.73
N VAL A 97 -5.91 -10.77 11.42
CA VAL A 97 -4.78 -10.77 10.47
C VAL A 97 -3.67 -11.61 11.05
N GLU A 98 -3.37 -11.36 12.32
CA GLU A 98 -2.33 -12.05 13.05
C GLU A 98 -2.57 -13.56 13.06
N ALA A 99 -3.78 -13.99 13.44
CA ALA A 99 -4.15 -15.41 13.43
C ALA A 99 -4.04 -16.04 12.04
N LEU A 100 -4.53 -15.38 10.97
CA LEU A 100 -4.43 -15.90 9.60
C LEU A 100 -2.98 -15.99 9.14
N PHE A 101 -2.19 -14.94 9.37
CA PHE A 101 -0.80 -14.87 8.98
C PHE A 101 0.06 -15.92 9.70
N PHE A 102 -0.12 -16.07 11.02
CA PHE A 102 0.58 -17.09 11.80
C PHE A 102 0.08 -18.51 11.57
N SER A 103 -1.05 -18.68 10.89
CA SER A 103 -1.50 -20.01 10.45
C SER A 103 -0.94 -20.42 9.10
N CYS A 104 -0.22 -19.53 8.40
CA CYS A 104 0.34 -19.83 7.10
C CYS A 104 1.56 -20.76 7.19
N PRO A 105 1.68 -21.76 6.31
CA PRO A 105 2.81 -22.68 6.27
C PRO A 105 4.08 -21.99 5.76
N GLY A 106 5.25 -22.52 6.12
CA GLY A 106 6.55 -21.97 5.71
C GLY A 106 6.80 -21.94 4.19
N SER A 107 6.02 -22.68 3.41
CA SER A 107 6.08 -22.72 1.95
C SER A 107 5.42 -21.52 1.26
N LEU A 108 4.73 -20.66 2.02
CA LEU A 108 3.99 -19.53 1.47
C LEU A 108 4.91 -18.51 0.81
N VAL A 109 4.58 -18.15 -0.44
CA VAL A 109 5.27 -17.18 -1.28
C VAL A 109 4.46 -15.88 -1.40
N GLU A 110 3.14 -15.98 -1.43
CA GLU A 110 2.23 -14.84 -1.58
C GLU A 110 1.08 -14.95 -0.57
N PHE A 111 0.93 -13.89 0.22
CA PHE A 111 -0.19 -13.70 1.13
C PHE A 111 -0.94 -12.42 0.75
N THR A 112 -2.17 -12.54 0.28
CA THR A 112 -3.03 -11.39 0.01
C THR A 112 -4.31 -11.46 0.83
N LEU A 113 -4.54 -10.39 1.58
CA LEU A 113 -5.74 -10.15 2.34
C LEU A 113 -6.44 -8.92 1.74
N GLY A 114 -7.53 -9.16 1.01
CA GLY A 114 -8.24 -8.10 0.27
C GLY A 114 -8.95 -7.08 1.18
N PRO A 115 -9.34 -5.91 0.64
CA PRO A 115 -9.79 -4.70 1.37
C PRO A 115 -11.09 -4.82 2.19
N ALA A 116 -11.66 -6.01 2.36
CA ALA A 116 -13.12 -6.12 2.53
C ALA A 116 -13.61 -7.40 3.21
N ILE A 117 -12.77 -8.08 3.99
CA ILE A 117 -13.26 -9.18 4.80
C ILE A 117 -14.08 -8.62 5.98
N ASN A 118 -15.39 -8.88 5.94
CA ASN A 118 -16.31 -8.36 6.93
C ASN A 118 -16.10 -9.03 8.29
N TYR A 119 -15.75 -8.24 9.28
CA TYR A 119 -15.72 -8.65 10.67
C TYR A 119 -16.96 -8.11 11.40
N LEU A 120 -17.58 -8.96 12.22
CA LEU A 120 -18.69 -8.57 13.08
C LEU A 120 -18.16 -7.92 14.35
N LYS A 121 -18.58 -6.67 14.60
CA LYS A 121 -18.43 -5.99 15.89
C LYS A 121 -18.94 -6.92 17.01
N GLY A 122 -18.04 -7.45 17.82
CA GLY A 122 -18.40 -8.32 18.95
C GLY A 122 -17.62 -9.64 19.09
N VAL A 123 -16.62 -9.95 18.26
CA VAL A 123 -15.68 -11.04 18.60
C VAL A 123 -14.68 -10.49 19.61
N ALA A 124 -15.11 -10.40 20.86
CA ALA A 124 -14.19 -10.44 21.98
C ALA A 124 -13.52 -11.82 21.91
N ASP A 125 -12.21 -11.80 21.72
CA ASP A 125 -11.31 -12.95 21.70
C ASP A 125 -11.52 -14.01 20.61
N LEU A 126 -10.52 -14.13 19.75
CA LEU A 126 -10.15 -15.43 19.17
C LEU A 126 -9.54 -16.30 20.29
N ASP A 127 -10.27 -16.47 21.38
CA ASP A 127 -9.75 -17.13 22.57
C ASP A 127 -9.33 -18.54 22.18
N LEU A 128 -8.04 -18.82 22.41
CA LEU A 128 -7.39 -20.04 21.95
C LEU A 128 -7.93 -21.27 22.71
N GLU A 129 -8.60 -21.04 23.84
CA GLU A 129 -8.98 -22.08 24.79
C GLU A 129 -10.47 -22.48 24.78
N GLU A 130 -11.39 -21.67 24.24
CA GLU A 130 -12.82 -21.89 24.52
C GLU A 130 -13.53 -22.88 23.56
N GLY A 131 -13.66 -24.12 24.03
CA GLY A 131 -14.86 -24.56 24.75
C GLY A 131 -16.06 -25.10 23.97
N ASP A 132 -16.29 -24.72 22.71
CA ASP A 132 -17.60 -25.06 22.11
C ASP A 132 -17.52 -25.33 20.59
N TRP A 133 -17.74 -26.60 20.23
CA TRP A 133 -18.06 -27.12 18.89
C TRP A 133 -16.98 -27.16 17.80
N ASP A 134 -15.70 -27.09 18.16
CA ASP A 134 -14.60 -27.42 17.25
C ASP A 134 -14.31 -28.92 17.30
N TYR A 135 -15.22 -29.73 16.73
CA TYR A 135 -15.12 -31.19 16.60
C TYR A 135 -13.68 -31.64 16.27
N ASP A 136 -12.96 -32.12 17.28
CA ASP A 136 -11.70 -32.88 17.21
C ASP A 136 -10.47 -32.19 16.57
N GLN A 137 -10.49 -30.87 16.32
CA GLN A 137 -9.39 -30.20 15.61
C GLN A 137 -8.29 -29.64 16.52
N GLY A 138 -8.47 -29.69 17.85
CA GLY A 138 -7.51 -29.17 18.82
C GLY A 138 -7.37 -27.64 18.83
N PRO A 139 -6.47 -27.10 19.66
CA PRO A 139 -6.22 -25.66 19.74
C PRO A 139 -5.62 -25.11 18.44
N LEU A 140 -5.82 -23.81 18.18
CA LEU A 140 -5.10 -23.14 17.10
C LEU A 140 -3.63 -22.97 17.52
N VAL A 141 -2.71 -23.57 16.78
CA VAL A 141 -1.27 -23.49 17.05
C VAL A 141 -0.65 -22.49 16.08
N PRO A 142 -0.24 -21.29 16.53
CA PRO A 142 0.44 -20.33 15.66
C PRO A 142 1.84 -20.83 15.30
N ARG A 143 2.21 -20.68 14.03
CA ARG A 143 3.56 -20.97 13.54
C ARG A 143 4.59 -20.10 14.27
N GLN A 144 5.73 -20.70 14.62
CA GLN A 144 6.83 -20.01 15.28
C GLN A 144 7.97 -19.64 14.31
N GLU A 145 8.13 -20.36 13.21
CA GLU A 145 9.17 -20.07 12.23
C GLU A 145 8.88 -18.76 11.45
N PRO A 146 9.85 -18.14 10.76
CA PRO A 146 9.56 -17.09 9.77
C PRO A 146 9.10 -17.69 8.42
N LEU A 147 8.31 -16.94 7.65
CA LEU A 147 7.95 -17.27 6.26
C LEU A 147 9.10 -16.93 5.31
N SER A 148 10.14 -17.76 5.29
CA SER A 148 11.38 -17.52 4.53
C SER A 148 11.22 -17.38 3.02
N LEU A 149 10.12 -17.90 2.48
CA LEU A 149 9.81 -17.86 1.05
C LEU A 149 8.82 -16.76 0.68
N LEU A 150 8.28 -16.02 1.66
CA LEU A 150 7.29 -14.97 1.42
C LEU A 150 7.93 -13.84 0.63
N LYS A 151 7.36 -13.58 -0.55
CA LYS A 151 7.76 -12.51 -1.46
C LYS A 151 6.72 -11.41 -1.52
N ILE A 152 5.44 -11.77 -1.46
CA ILE A 152 4.35 -10.81 -1.57
C ILE A 152 3.52 -10.87 -0.29
N LEU A 153 3.41 -9.73 0.38
CA LEU A 153 2.52 -9.55 1.52
C LEU A 153 1.60 -8.38 1.20
N GLU A 154 0.32 -8.64 1.00
CA GLU A 154 -0.70 -7.61 0.87
C GLU A 154 -1.67 -7.75 2.04
N VAL A 155 -1.70 -6.74 2.90
CA VAL A 155 -2.67 -6.63 3.99
C VAL A 155 -3.52 -5.38 3.76
N PRO A 156 -4.82 -5.42 4.07
CA PRO A 156 -5.71 -4.33 3.72
C PRO A 156 -5.32 -3.09 4.50
N ALA A 157 -5.17 -1.96 3.81
CA ALA A 157 -4.98 -0.67 4.45
C ALA A 157 -6.18 -0.41 5.37
N MET A 158 -5.91 -0.14 6.65
CA MET A 158 -6.99 0.25 7.55
C MET A 158 -7.37 1.70 7.28
N ASN A 159 -8.62 1.93 6.90
CA ASN A 159 -9.15 3.26 6.66
C ASN A 159 -9.11 4.10 7.95
N VAL A 160 -8.12 5.01 8.04
CA VAL A 160 -7.98 6.32 8.75
C VAL A 160 -8.35 6.41 10.26
N ILE A 161 -9.22 5.56 10.82
CA ILE A 161 -9.66 5.64 12.23
C ILE A 161 -9.36 4.31 12.93
N GLY A 162 -8.08 4.13 13.27
CA GLY A 162 -7.58 3.07 14.14
C GLY A 162 -6.87 1.95 13.37
N GLY A 163 -5.82 2.30 12.61
CA GLY A 163 -5.00 1.35 11.87
C GLY A 163 -4.46 0.18 12.70
N TYR A 164 -3.72 -0.73 12.06
CA TYR A 164 -3.10 -1.84 12.79
C TYR A 164 -2.27 -1.29 13.97
N PRO A 165 -2.47 -1.81 15.19
CA PRO A 165 -1.54 -1.56 16.27
C PRO A 165 -0.11 -1.85 15.77
N LEU A 166 0.81 -0.94 16.04
CA LEU A 166 2.22 -1.09 15.61
C LEU A 166 2.81 -2.42 16.13
N SER A 167 2.32 -2.92 17.25
CA SER A 167 2.66 -4.24 17.79
C SER A 167 2.29 -5.39 16.83
N THR A 168 1.08 -5.40 16.27
CA THR A 168 0.65 -6.44 15.31
C THR A 168 1.46 -6.35 14.02
N LEU A 169 1.70 -5.15 13.49
CA LEU A 169 2.56 -5.01 12.31
C LEU A 169 3.98 -5.51 12.63
N ARG A 170 4.57 -5.09 13.76
CA ARG A 170 5.89 -5.58 14.16
C ARG A 170 5.94 -7.09 14.29
N SER A 171 4.91 -7.71 14.89
CA SER A 171 4.76 -9.16 15.04
C SER A 171 4.78 -9.87 13.67
N ILE A 172 3.96 -9.40 12.73
CA ILE A 172 3.91 -9.95 11.36
C ILE A 172 5.26 -9.76 10.65
N LEU A 173 5.79 -8.53 10.66
CA LEU A 173 7.01 -8.18 9.93
C LEU A 173 8.25 -8.90 10.49
N GLN A 174 8.30 -9.24 11.79
CA GLN A 174 9.39 -10.05 12.36
C GLN A 174 9.46 -11.47 11.78
N HIS A 175 8.33 -12.00 11.33
CA HIS A 175 8.25 -13.32 10.70
C HIS A 175 8.28 -13.26 9.18
N CYS A 176 8.40 -12.06 8.60
CA CYS A 176 8.70 -11.87 7.20
C CYS A 176 10.19 -11.54 7.10
N PRO A 177 11.06 -12.44 6.63
CA PRO A 177 12.44 -12.06 6.29
C PRO A 177 12.49 -11.07 5.11
N ALA A 178 11.35 -10.85 4.43
CA ALA A 178 11.13 -9.78 3.46
C ALA A 178 9.81 -9.03 3.76
N PRO A 179 9.75 -8.13 4.76
CA PRO A 179 8.54 -7.37 5.02
C PRO A 179 8.42 -6.21 4.03
N GLU A 180 7.73 -6.45 2.91
CA GLU A 180 7.53 -5.52 1.80
C GLU A 180 6.45 -4.42 2.01
N ASN A 181 5.98 -4.17 3.23
CA ASN A 181 4.92 -3.16 3.48
C ASN A 181 5.36 -1.93 4.23
N THR A 182 6.60 -1.52 4.00
CA THR A 182 6.98 -0.13 4.25
C THR A 182 7.97 0.21 3.14
N PHE A 183 7.50 0.82 2.04
CA PHE A 183 8.35 1.00 0.86
C PHE A 183 9.69 1.70 1.22
N LEU A 184 9.72 2.56 2.23
CA LEU A 184 10.96 3.14 2.76
C LEU A 184 11.89 2.10 3.42
N ILE A 185 11.36 1.16 4.20
CA ILE A 185 12.16 0.07 4.77
C ILE A 185 12.70 -0.81 3.64
N ILE A 186 11.87 -1.12 2.62
CA ILE A 186 12.32 -1.86 1.44
C ILE A 186 13.46 -1.10 0.74
N MET A 187 13.27 0.20 0.50
CA MET A 187 14.31 1.06 -0.08
C MET A 187 15.60 1.03 0.75
N GLU A 188 15.52 0.98 2.07
CA GLU A 188 16.69 0.89 2.94
C GLU A 188 17.40 -0.48 2.84
N GLN A 189 16.64 -1.56 2.70
CA GLN A 189 17.17 -2.93 2.58
C GLN A 189 17.76 -3.22 1.20
N ILE A 190 17.30 -2.55 0.15
CA ILE A 190 17.91 -2.67 -1.18
C ILE A 190 19.32 -2.10 -1.12
N GLN A 191 20.28 -2.86 -1.66
CA GLN A 191 21.67 -2.42 -1.75
C GLN A 191 21.72 -1.06 -2.45
N GLU A 192 22.55 -0.16 -1.93
CA GLU A 192 22.69 1.21 -2.45
C GLU A 192 22.87 1.21 -3.96
N ARG A 193 22.21 2.17 -4.64
CA ARG A 193 22.32 2.36 -6.08
C ARG A 193 21.89 1.14 -6.91
N GLN A 194 20.84 0.45 -6.48
CA GLN A 194 20.23 -0.64 -7.28
C GLN A 194 18.75 -0.41 -7.59
N LEU A 195 18.10 0.52 -6.89
CA LEU A 195 16.70 0.79 -7.12
C LEU A 195 16.53 1.80 -8.26
N GLU A 196 15.86 1.37 -9.33
CA GLU A 196 15.64 2.17 -10.53
C GLU A 196 14.22 2.73 -10.66
N SER A 197 13.23 2.02 -10.13
CA SER A 197 11.82 2.41 -10.25
C SER A 197 11.03 2.00 -9.01
N ILE A 198 10.16 2.89 -8.55
CA ILE A 198 9.19 2.64 -7.48
C ILE A 198 7.80 3.02 -7.97
N HIS A 199 6.83 2.15 -7.71
CA HIS A 199 5.42 2.45 -7.86
C HIS A 199 4.69 2.07 -6.57
N VAL A 200 4.14 3.06 -5.88
CA VAL A 200 3.40 2.89 -4.63
C VAL A 200 1.92 3.20 -4.87
N VAL A 201 1.04 2.32 -4.40
CA VAL A 201 -0.41 2.46 -4.53
C VAL A 201 -1.03 2.54 -3.13
N GLU A 202 -2.06 3.38 -2.94
CA GLU A 202 -2.78 3.51 -1.66
C GLU A 202 -1.89 3.89 -0.46
N PHE A 203 -0.89 4.74 -0.71
CA PHE A 203 0.08 5.12 0.30
C PHE A 203 -0.47 6.10 1.35
N TYR A 204 -0.03 5.94 2.59
CA TYR A 204 -0.26 6.86 3.70
C TYR A 204 1.07 7.29 4.33
N ASP A 205 1.36 8.59 4.25
CA ASP A 205 2.64 9.15 4.61
C ASP A 205 2.78 9.48 6.10
N GLU A 206 3.17 8.49 6.90
CA GLU A 206 3.43 8.64 8.33
C GLU A 206 4.91 8.84 8.70
N PHE A 207 5.81 8.82 7.73
CA PHE A 207 7.24 8.74 8.02
C PHE A 207 7.83 10.08 8.44
N SER A 208 8.92 9.98 9.20
CA SER A 208 9.72 11.16 9.53
C SER A 208 10.50 11.62 8.30
N LYS A 209 10.64 12.94 8.13
CA LYS A 209 11.44 13.56 7.05
C LYS A 209 12.86 12.98 6.94
N LYS A 210 13.47 12.61 8.08
CA LYS A 210 14.82 12.03 8.13
C LYS A 210 14.89 10.67 7.44
N LEU A 211 13.92 9.80 7.70
CA LEU A 211 13.86 8.46 7.12
C LEU A 211 13.65 8.52 5.61
N ILE A 212 12.68 9.33 5.18
CA ILE A 212 12.37 9.56 3.77
C ILE A 212 13.61 10.04 3.02
N ASN A 213 14.29 11.07 3.54
CA ASN A 213 15.50 11.60 2.92
C ASN A 213 16.61 10.55 2.82
N ALA A 214 16.85 9.77 3.89
CA ALA A 214 17.88 8.74 3.89
C ALA A 214 17.59 7.66 2.83
N ALA A 215 16.34 7.18 2.75
CA ALA A 215 15.93 6.16 1.79
C ALA A 215 16.10 6.63 0.33
N PHE A 216 15.66 7.84 -0.01
CA PHE A 216 15.82 8.36 -1.39
C PHE A 216 17.27 8.70 -1.73
N MET A 217 18.05 9.23 -0.79
CA MET A 217 19.46 9.57 -1.02
C MET A 217 20.32 8.35 -1.38
N ARG A 218 20.04 7.18 -0.80
CA ARG A 218 20.74 5.90 -1.10
C ARG A 218 20.63 5.46 -2.55
N HIS A 219 19.55 5.88 -3.22
CA HIS A 219 19.26 5.53 -4.62
C HIS A 219 19.25 6.77 -5.53
N SER A 220 19.85 7.88 -5.07
CA SER A 220 19.78 9.18 -5.75
C SER A 220 20.26 9.14 -7.22
N ASP A 221 21.28 8.34 -7.50
CA ASP A 221 21.90 8.24 -8.84
C ASP A 221 21.32 7.12 -9.70
N THR A 222 20.41 6.28 -9.18
CA THR A 222 19.84 5.15 -9.93
C THR A 222 18.32 5.21 -10.03
N LEU A 223 17.63 5.91 -9.13
CA LEU A 223 16.18 5.96 -9.11
C LEU A 223 15.66 6.88 -10.23
N HIS A 224 15.33 6.28 -11.38
CA HIS A 224 14.82 6.94 -12.56
C HIS A 224 13.31 7.20 -12.52
N GLN A 225 12.55 6.43 -11.75
CA GLN A 225 11.11 6.53 -11.75
C GLN A 225 10.50 6.43 -10.36
N VAL A 226 9.62 7.36 -10.02
CA VAL A 226 8.79 7.31 -8.81
C VAL A 226 7.34 7.63 -9.18
N GLN A 227 6.44 6.70 -8.87
CA GLN A 227 5.02 6.86 -9.10
C GLN A 227 4.22 6.57 -7.82
N PHE A 228 3.27 7.45 -7.52
CA PHE A 228 2.30 7.32 -6.45
C PHE A 228 0.91 7.31 -7.06
N SER A 229 0.12 6.28 -6.77
CA SER A 229 -1.25 6.16 -7.28
C SER A 229 -2.23 5.88 -6.15
N ASP A 230 -3.44 6.43 -6.25
CA ASP A 230 -4.52 6.25 -5.28
C ASP A 230 -4.11 6.50 -3.81
N CYS A 231 -3.10 7.35 -3.58
CA CYS A 231 -2.60 7.61 -2.24
C CYS A 231 -3.64 8.39 -1.43
N HIS A 232 -3.72 8.10 -0.13
CA HIS A 232 -4.68 8.78 0.75
C HIS A 232 -4.10 10.07 1.31
N GLN A 233 -2.83 10.03 1.72
CA GLN A 233 -2.10 11.16 2.23
C GLN A 233 -0.64 11.05 1.82
N LEU A 234 -0.11 12.11 1.22
CA LEU A 234 1.28 12.22 0.83
C LEU A 234 1.74 13.61 1.24
N LYS A 235 2.62 13.69 2.23
CA LYS A 235 3.06 14.97 2.79
C LYS A 235 3.90 15.71 1.76
N SER A 236 3.73 17.02 1.74
CA SER A 236 4.53 17.93 0.91
C SER A 236 6.05 17.72 1.10
N CYS A 237 6.49 17.44 2.34
CA CYS A 237 7.90 17.18 2.63
C CYS A 237 8.45 15.89 1.98
N THR A 238 7.62 14.89 1.69
CA THR A 238 8.02 13.67 0.97
C THR A 238 8.20 13.94 -0.50
N LEU A 239 7.26 14.67 -1.11
CA LEU A 239 7.36 15.12 -2.50
C LEU A 239 8.62 15.97 -2.70
N GLN A 240 8.87 16.92 -1.80
CA GLN A 240 10.09 17.71 -1.77
C GLN A 240 11.34 16.83 -1.65
N ALA A 241 11.35 15.88 -0.71
CA ALA A 241 12.49 14.99 -0.51
C ALA A 241 12.88 14.25 -1.80
N ILE A 242 11.89 13.79 -2.57
CA ILE A 242 12.12 13.10 -3.84
C ILE A 242 12.75 14.04 -4.87
N LEU A 243 12.17 15.22 -5.07
CA LEU A 243 12.66 16.23 -6.02
C LEU A 243 14.07 16.74 -5.69
N VAL A 244 14.40 16.84 -4.41
CA VAL A 244 15.70 17.35 -3.92
C VAL A 244 16.76 16.23 -3.83
N SER A 245 16.37 14.97 -3.69
CA SER A 245 17.34 13.87 -3.47
C SER A 245 17.63 13.04 -4.72
N CYS A 246 16.69 12.89 -5.65
CA CYS A 246 16.80 11.90 -6.73
C CYS A 246 17.37 12.52 -8.02
N ARG A 247 18.70 12.54 -8.16
CA ARG A 247 19.40 13.12 -9.32
C ARG A 247 19.04 12.46 -10.65
N ALA A 248 18.91 11.14 -10.67
CA ALA A 248 18.64 10.37 -11.88
C ALA A 248 17.16 10.32 -12.28
N LEU A 249 16.27 11.01 -11.56
CA LEU A 249 14.82 10.91 -11.73
C LEU A 249 14.37 11.46 -13.09
N GLU A 250 13.76 10.61 -13.90
CA GLU A 250 13.22 10.92 -15.23
C GLU A 250 11.68 10.99 -15.21
N ILE A 251 11.03 10.19 -14.37
CA ILE A 251 9.57 10.11 -14.29
C ILE A 251 9.13 10.30 -12.85
N PHE A 252 8.38 11.37 -12.59
CA PHE A 252 7.74 11.60 -11.31
C PHE A 252 6.25 11.83 -11.49
N LYS A 253 5.43 10.93 -10.93
CA LYS A 253 3.98 10.99 -11.04
C LYS A 253 3.29 10.79 -9.70
N VAL A 254 2.32 11.63 -9.41
CA VAL A 254 1.42 11.51 -8.25
C VAL A 254 0.00 11.67 -8.77
N SER A 255 -0.81 10.61 -8.67
CA SER A 255 -2.21 10.64 -9.10
C SER A 255 -3.15 10.59 -7.89
N LYS A 256 -4.18 11.45 -7.92
CA LYS A 256 -5.21 11.50 -6.88
C LYS A 256 -6.06 10.23 -6.87
N ALA A 257 -6.53 9.83 -5.69
CA ALA A 257 -7.45 8.70 -5.55
C ALA A 257 -8.83 9.04 -6.13
N VAL A 258 -9.28 8.29 -7.15
CA VAL A 258 -10.56 8.54 -7.85
C VAL A 258 -11.76 8.46 -6.90
N LYS A 259 -11.68 7.62 -5.86
CA LYS A 259 -12.80 7.26 -4.99
C LYS A 259 -12.98 8.19 -3.77
N HIS A 260 -12.04 9.09 -3.48
CA HIS A 260 -12.01 9.86 -2.22
C HIS A 260 -11.73 11.36 -2.42
N ALA A 261 -12.39 11.99 -3.40
CA ALA A 261 -12.14 13.37 -3.84
C ALA A 261 -12.29 14.48 -2.78
N ARG A 262 -12.79 14.21 -1.57
CA ARG A 262 -13.14 15.26 -0.60
C ARG A 262 -12.08 15.58 0.46
N SER A 263 -10.98 14.83 0.58
CA SER A 263 -10.00 15.11 1.66
C SER A 263 -8.57 14.60 1.43
N SER A 264 -8.18 14.20 0.23
CA SER A 264 -6.82 13.69 0.00
C SER A 264 -5.83 14.85 -0.12
N GLN A 265 -5.05 15.10 0.93
CA GLN A 265 -3.94 16.05 0.91
C GLN A 265 -2.74 15.41 0.18
N LEU A 266 -2.74 15.52 -1.14
CA LEU A 266 -1.72 14.96 -2.06
C LEU A 266 -0.99 16.07 -2.82
N SER A 267 -0.74 17.19 -2.16
CA SER A 267 -0.21 18.38 -2.82
C SER A 267 1.18 18.73 -2.28
N LEU A 268 2.10 19.03 -3.19
CA LEU A 268 3.33 19.74 -2.87
C LEU A 268 2.97 21.20 -2.57
N SER A 269 3.30 21.71 -1.38
CA SER A 269 3.10 23.13 -1.07
C SER A 269 4.09 23.97 -1.86
N LEU A 270 3.69 25.18 -2.25
CA LEU A 270 4.58 26.08 -2.97
C LEU A 270 5.85 26.39 -2.17
N GLU A 271 5.74 26.59 -0.86
CA GLU A 271 6.87 26.85 0.03
C GLU A 271 7.89 25.70 -0.01
N ASP A 272 7.41 24.46 0.05
CA ASP A 272 8.25 23.27 -0.03
C ASP A 272 8.83 23.05 -1.43
N ALA A 273 8.14 23.47 -2.49
CA ALA A 273 8.60 23.34 -3.87
C ALA A 273 9.82 24.23 -4.18
N VAL A 274 9.99 25.33 -3.45
CA VAL A 274 10.98 26.39 -3.77
C VAL A 274 12.07 26.56 -2.73
N VAL A 275 11.91 25.99 -1.52
CA VAL A 275 12.91 26.15 -0.44
C VAL A 275 14.27 25.56 -0.80
N ASN A 276 14.32 24.50 -1.61
CA ASN A 276 15.55 23.87 -2.07
C ASN A 276 15.53 23.71 -3.59
N ALA A 277 16.71 23.82 -4.22
CA ALA A 277 16.86 23.52 -5.63
C ALA A 277 16.59 22.04 -5.91
N TRP A 278 15.92 21.75 -7.03
CA TRP A 278 15.65 20.38 -7.45
C TRP A 278 16.92 19.72 -7.97
N ALA A 279 17.23 18.51 -7.49
CA ALA A 279 18.37 17.73 -7.97
C ALA A 279 18.04 16.97 -9.26
N CYS A 280 16.76 16.64 -9.45
CA CYS A 280 16.21 15.93 -10.59
C CYS A 280 16.06 16.82 -11.84
N THR A 281 17.17 17.26 -12.44
CA THR A 281 17.15 18.14 -13.62
C THR A 281 16.78 17.42 -14.94
N ASP A 282 16.81 16.08 -14.92
CA ASP A 282 16.59 15.22 -16.07
C ASP A 282 15.15 14.68 -16.19
N ILE A 283 14.20 15.23 -15.42
CA ILE A 283 12.80 14.83 -15.50
C ILE A 283 12.25 15.03 -16.93
N GLN A 284 11.73 13.95 -17.48
CA GLN A 284 11.01 13.91 -18.75
C GLN A 284 9.50 14.01 -18.55
N LYS A 285 8.97 13.41 -17.48
CA LYS A 285 7.53 13.37 -17.19
C LYS A 285 7.29 13.79 -15.75
N LEU A 286 6.70 14.97 -15.56
CA LEU A 286 6.28 15.49 -14.26
C LEU A 286 4.76 15.55 -14.19
N ALA A 287 4.16 14.81 -13.26
CA ALA A 287 2.73 14.90 -12.96
C ALA A 287 2.54 15.03 -11.45
N ILE A 288 2.21 16.23 -10.96
CA ILE A 288 2.05 16.49 -9.52
C ILE A 288 0.91 17.48 -9.27
N THR A 289 0.28 17.37 -8.12
CA THR A 289 -0.61 18.41 -7.61
C THR A 289 0.20 19.39 -6.77
N VAL A 290 0.00 20.69 -7.00
CA VAL A 290 0.67 21.76 -6.27
C VAL A 290 -0.38 22.60 -5.56
N SER A 291 -0.21 22.77 -4.25
CA SER A 291 -0.99 23.74 -3.50
C SER A 291 -0.29 25.08 -3.62
N LEU A 292 -0.83 25.95 -4.47
CA LEU A 292 -0.27 27.28 -4.68
C LEU A 292 -0.40 28.12 -3.42
N THR A 293 -1.51 27.98 -2.67
CA THR A 293 -1.79 28.78 -1.47
C THR A 293 -2.01 27.88 -0.27
N SER A 294 -1.23 28.09 0.79
CA SER A 294 -1.31 27.28 2.02
C SER A 294 -2.62 27.48 2.79
N ASP A 295 -3.30 28.61 2.63
CA ASP A 295 -4.58 28.94 3.29
C ASP A 295 -5.81 28.76 2.39
N GLY A 296 -5.61 28.34 1.13
CA GLY A 296 -6.67 28.17 0.13
C GLY A 296 -7.32 29.48 -0.33
N ARG A 297 -6.73 30.64 -0.03
CA ARG A 297 -7.22 31.93 -0.54
C ARG A 297 -6.65 32.18 -1.94
N ASP A 298 -7.47 32.71 -2.82
CA ASP A 298 -7.01 33.22 -4.11
C ASP A 298 -6.16 34.49 -3.90
N PRO A 299 -4.88 34.51 -4.33
CA PRO A 299 -4.02 35.69 -4.22
C PRO A 299 -4.56 36.87 -5.04
N ALA A 300 -4.27 38.10 -4.59
CA ALA A 300 -4.83 39.31 -5.21
C ALA A 300 -4.46 39.45 -6.69
N TYR A 301 -3.32 38.91 -7.09
CA TYR A 301 -2.83 38.97 -8.47
C TYR A 301 -3.67 38.20 -9.49
N PHE A 302 -4.59 37.34 -9.07
CA PHE A 302 -5.57 36.74 -9.99
C PHE A 302 -6.64 37.74 -10.42
N ALA A 303 -6.96 38.73 -9.58
CA ALA A 303 -7.98 39.74 -9.85
C ALA A 303 -7.38 41.10 -10.24
N ASP A 304 -6.18 41.42 -9.76
CA ASP A 304 -5.52 42.70 -9.97
C ASP A 304 -4.13 42.55 -10.63
N PRO A 305 -4.06 42.57 -11.98
CA PRO A 305 -2.80 42.46 -12.71
C PRO A 305 -1.93 43.72 -12.64
N ILE A 306 -2.48 44.87 -12.21
CA ILE A 306 -1.73 46.13 -12.11
C ILE A 306 -1.06 46.32 -10.75
N MET A 307 -1.18 45.33 -9.85
CA MET A 307 -0.56 45.31 -8.52
C MET A 307 -0.99 46.44 -7.58
N ALA A 308 -2.14 47.08 -7.83
CA ALA A 308 -2.61 48.21 -7.04
C ALA A 308 -3.09 47.82 -5.64
N THR A 309 -3.62 46.61 -5.48
CA THR A 309 -4.16 46.06 -4.23
C THR A 309 -3.28 45.00 -3.60
N TRP A 310 -2.07 44.77 -4.14
CA TRP A 310 -1.16 43.76 -3.61
C TRP A 310 -0.63 44.19 -2.24
N ILE A 311 -0.62 43.25 -1.31
CA ILE A 311 0.07 43.39 -0.03
C ILE A 311 1.44 42.72 -0.09
N GLU A 312 2.27 42.91 0.95
CA GLU A 312 3.60 42.30 1.04
C GLU A 312 3.56 40.77 0.86
N GLN A 313 2.52 40.11 1.40
CA GLN A 313 2.31 38.67 1.23
C GLN A 313 2.08 38.26 -0.24
N ASP A 314 1.37 39.07 -1.04
CA ASP A 314 1.18 38.80 -2.47
C ASP A 314 2.51 38.91 -3.22
N HIS A 315 3.35 39.91 -2.87
CA HIS A 315 4.67 40.07 -3.46
C HIS A 315 5.60 38.90 -3.14
N ASP A 316 5.59 38.41 -1.90
CA ASP A 316 6.41 37.27 -1.51
C ASP A 316 5.91 35.97 -2.12
N HIS A 317 4.58 35.79 -2.21
CA HIS A 317 3.96 34.70 -2.93
C HIS A 317 4.35 34.70 -4.42
N TRP A 318 4.33 35.87 -5.06
CA TRP A 318 4.77 36.04 -6.44
C TRP A 318 6.25 35.66 -6.63
N LYS A 319 7.13 36.04 -5.71
CA LYS A 319 8.54 35.61 -5.74
C LYS A 319 8.69 34.10 -5.59
N MET A 320 7.83 33.45 -4.80
CA MET A 320 7.83 31.98 -4.70
C MET A 320 7.37 31.34 -6.00
N LEU A 321 6.32 31.85 -6.65
CA LEU A 321 5.91 31.40 -7.97
C LEU A 321 7.05 31.53 -8.99
N ASP A 322 7.72 32.68 -9.03
CA ASP A 322 8.86 32.90 -9.93
C ASP A 322 9.97 31.86 -9.73
N LYS A 323 10.32 31.54 -8.48
CA LYS A 323 11.27 30.46 -8.16
C LYS A 323 10.77 29.09 -8.59
N PHE A 324 9.50 28.79 -8.36
CA PHE A 324 8.90 27.51 -8.75
C PHE A 324 8.92 27.31 -10.27
N TYR A 325 8.50 28.33 -11.03
CA TYR A 325 8.55 28.30 -12.49
C TYR A 325 9.99 28.27 -13.00
N THR A 326 10.94 28.92 -12.31
CA THR A 326 12.37 28.80 -12.61
C THR A 326 12.86 27.35 -12.45
N HIS A 327 12.50 26.66 -11.36
CA HIS A 327 12.84 25.24 -11.18
C HIS A 327 12.28 24.37 -12.30
N ILE A 328 11.03 24.58 -12.72
CA ILE A 328 10.43 23.88 -13.86
C ILE A 328 11.19 24.22 -15.16
N GLY A 329 11.56 25.49 -15.37
CA GLY A 329 12.30 25.94 -16.54
C GLY A 329 13.72 25.36 -16.65
N LEU A 330 14.29 24.88 -15.55
CA LEU A 330 15.58 24.16 -15.55
C LEU A 330 15.45 22.70 -16.03
N LEU A 331 14.24 22.14 -16.14
CA LEU A 331 13.99 20.78 -16.62
C LEU A 331 14.07 20.69 -18.15
N LYS A 332 15.30 20.74 -18.68
CA LYS A 332 15.55 20.78 -20.14
C LYS A 332 15.04 19.55 -20.92
N LYS A 333 14.81 18.42 -20.23
CA LYS A 333 14.33 17.16 -20.82
C LYS A 333 12.81 16.96 -20.70
N LEU A 334 12.08 17.92 -20.12
CA LEU A 334 10.66 17.80 -19.85
C LEU A 334 9.85 17.70 -21.15
N THR A 335 9.20 16.56 -21.36
CA THR A 335 8.33 16.29 -22.53
C THR A 335 6.85 16.21 -22.16
N TYR A 336 6.55 15.99 -20.87
CA TYR A 336 5.20 15.94 -20.34
C TYR A 336 5.14 16.65 -18.99
N LEU A 337 4.30 17.68 -18.91
CA LEU A 337 4.03 18.43 -17.68
C LEU A 337 2.52 18.40 -17.40
N ASN A 338 2.15 17.83 -16.25
CA ASN A 338 0.80 17.93 -15.70
C ASN A 338 0.88 18.53 -14.30
N LEU A 339 0.47 19.78 -14.17
CA LEU A 339 0.35 20.45 -12.87
C LEU A 339 -1.13 20.64 -12.57
N GLU A 340 -1.58 20.06 -11.47
CA GLU A 340 -2.94 20.24 -10.98
C GLU A 340 -2.94 21.19 -9.78
N GLY A 341 -3.89 22.13 -9.74
CA GLY A 341 -4.20 22.87 -8.52
C GLY A 341 -4.77 21.93 -7.46
N ALA A 342 -4.33 22.10 -6.22
CA ALA A 342 -4.83 21.34 -5.07
C ALA A 342 -6.25 21.76 -4.69
#